data_AF-A0AA88RZR6-F1
#
_entry.id   AF-A0AA88RZR6-F1
#
_cell.length_a   1.000
_cell.length_b   1.000
_cell.length_c   1.000
_cell.angle_alpha   90.00
_cell.angle_beta   90.00
_cell.angle_gamma   90.00
#
_symmetry.space_group_name_H-M   'P 1'
#
loop_
_entity.id
_entity.type
_entity.pdbx_description
1 polymer ?
#
loop_
_entity_poly.entity_id
_entity_poly.type
_entity_poly.pdbx_seq_one_letter_code
_entity_poly.pdbx_strand_id
1 'polypeptide(L)' 'NVADETLRLNPPAPFLLPHESLQDSTVCGIDVPRGTMLLVNSWVIHRDPELWGDSSEFKPERFGRVGGEGL' A
#
# COMPACT_ATOMS: atom_id res chain seq x y z
N ASN A 1 14.01 7.82 -1.78
CA ASN A 1 13.46 8.85 -0.88
C ASN A 1 12.32 9.64 -1.54
N VAL A 2 12.60 10.68 -2.35
CA VAL A 2 11.55 11.56 -2.93
C VAL A 2 10.61 10.81 -3.89
N ALA A 3 11.16 9.96 -4.76
CA ALA A 3 10.36 9.17 -5.70
C ALA A 3 9.44 8.18 -4.96
N ASP A 4 9.97 7.47 -3.96
CA ASP A 4 9.21 6.48 -3.18
C ASP A 4 8.08 7.15 -2.39
N GLU A 5 8.35 8.29 -1.75
CA GLU A 5 7.32 9.05 -1.03
C GLU A 5 6.27 9.65 -1.98
N THR A 6 6.69 10.03 -3.19
CA THR A 6 5.76 10.47 -4.24
C THR A 6 4.83 9.33 -4.64
N LEU A 7 5.34 8.11 -4.83
CA LEU A 7 4.53 6.95 -5.18
C LEU A 7 3.65 6.48 -4.00
N ARG A 8 4.10 6.64 -2.75
CA ARG A 8 3.29 6.36 -1.57
C ARG A 8 2.06 7.28 -1.54
N LEU A 9 2.27 8.59 -1.66
CA LEU A 9 1.18 9.56 -1.59
C LEU A 9 0.39 9.66 -2.89
N ASN A 10 0.97 9.41 -4.06
CA ASN A 10 0.32 9.56 -5.35
C ASN A 10 0.53 8.33 -6.24
N PRO A 11 0.04 7.14 -5.82
CA PRO A 11 0.17 5.93 -6.61
C PRO A 11 -0.58 6.09 -7.94
N PRO A 12 0.06 5.82 -9.09
CA PRO A 12 -0.61 5.85 -10.40
C PRO A 12 -1.80 4.87 -10.49
N ALA A 13 -1.78 3.80 -9.70
CA ALA A 13 -2.85 2.81 -9.58
C ALA A 13 -3.33 2.71 -8.11
N PRO A 14 -4.24 3.58 -7.65
CA PRO A 14 -4.70 3.60 -6.25
C PRO A 14 -5.47 2.35 -5.81
N PHE A 15 -5.97 1.55 -6.76
CA PHE A 15 -6.64 0.26 -6.53
C PHE A 15 -5.84 -0.95 -7.05
N LEU A 16 -4.59 -0.73 -7.49
CA LEU A 16 -3.76 -1.69 -8.25
C LEU A 16 -4.51 -2.27 -9.47
N LEU A 17 -4.00 -3.38 -10.01
CA LEU A 17 -4.73 -4.13 -11.02
C LEU A 17 -5.82 -4.97 -10.36
N PRO A 18 -6.97 -5.17 -11.02
CA PRO A 18 -7.98 -6.10 -10.53
C PRO A 18 -7.41 -7.52 -10.46
N HIS A 19 -7.64 -8.18 -9.33
CA HIS A 19 -7.37 -9.59 -9.14
C HIS A 19 -8.69 -10.36 -9.15
N GLU A 20 -8.64 -11.68 -9.34
CA GLU A 20 -9.81 -12.55 -9.28
C GLU A 20 -9.52 -13.74 -8.37
N SER A 21 -10.50 -14.11 -7.53
CA SER A 21 -10.37 -15.28 -6.68
C SER A 21 -10.43 -16.58 -7.50
N LEU A 22 -9.33 -17.33 -7.52
CA LEU A 22 -9.23 -18.59 -8.26
C LEU A 22 -9.97 -19.75 -7.58
N GLN A 23 -10.48 -19.58 -6.36
CA GLN A 23 -11.25 -20.58 -5.63
C GLN A 23 -12.06 -19.91 -4.52
N ASP A 24 -13.01 -20.63 -3.91
CA ASP A 24 -13.67 -20.14 -2.70
C ASP A 24 -12.62 -19.98 -1.59
N SER A 25 -12.64 -18.83 -0.93
CA SER A 25 -11.65 -18.45 0.07
C SER A 25 -12.27 -17.54 1.12
N THR A 26 -11.51 -17.19 2.15
CA THR A 26 -11.93 -16.26 3.20
C THR A 26 -10.84 -15.22 3.40
N VAL A 27 -11.20 -13.93 3.42
CA VAL A 27 -10.29 -12.81 3.67
C VAL A 27 -10.83 -12.00 4.84
N CYS A 28 -10.03 -11.82 5.89
CA CYS A 28 -10.44 -11.10 7.10
C CYS A 28 -11.76 -11.62 7.72
N GLY A 29 -12.02 -12.93 7.61
CA GLY A 29 -13.27 -13.55 8.08
C GLY A 29 -14.47 -13.37 7.16
N ILE A 30 -14.30 -12.77 5.98
CA ILE A 30 -15.34 -12.58 4.96
C ILE A 30 -15.17 -13.64 3.87
N ASP A 31 -16.26 -14.33 3.53
CA ASP A 31 -16.27 -15.29 2.43
C ASP A 31 -16.12 -14.60 1.08
N VAL A 32 -15.18 -15.10 0.28
CA VAL A 32 -14.84 -14.63 -1.07
C VAL A 32 -14.99 -15.81 -2.03
N PRO A 33 -16.14 -15.95 -2.70
CA PRO A 33 -16.36 -17.00 -3.69
C PRO A 33 -15.37 -16.94 -4.87
N ARG A 34 -15.18 -18.08 -5.53
CA ARG A 34 -14.47 -18.16 -6.82
C ARG A 34 -15.07 -17.17 -7.82
N GLY A 35 -14.21 -16.49 -8.56
CA GLY A 35 -14.60 -15.50 -9.57
C GLY A 35 -14.90 -14.11 -9.00
N THR A 36 -14.82 -13.90 -7.68
CA THR A 36 -14.92 -12.57 -7.11
C THR A 36 -13.74 -11.70 -7.54
N MET A 37 -14.04 -10.52 -8.10
CA MET A 37 -13.05 -9.49 -8.39
C MET A 37 -12.60 -8.82 -7.08
N LEU A 38 -11.29 -8.69 -6.92
CA LEU A 38 -10.62 -8.12 -5.75
C LEU A 38 -9.84 -6.88 -6.18
N LEU A 39 -10.04 -5.79 -5.47
CA LEU A 39 -9.32 -4.53 -5.64
C LEU A 39 -8.52 -4.21 -4.38
N VAL A 40 -7.24 -3.91 -4.52
CA VAL A 40 -6.37 -3.57 -3.40
C VAL A 40 -6.27 -2.05 -3.29
N ASN A 41 -6.89 -1.47 -2.27
CA ASN A 41 -6.87 -0.02 -2.05
C ASN A 41 -5.52 0.44 -1.47
N SER A 42 -4.50 0.52 -2.33
CA SER A 42 -3.17 1.01 -1.97
C SER A 42 -3.21 2.46 -1.48
N TRP A 43 -4.14 3.27 -1.98
CA TRP A 43 -4.32 4.66 -1.55
C TRP A 43 -4.64 4.78 -0.05
N VAL A 44 -5.57 3.96 0.44
CA VAL A 44 -5.96 3.94 1.85
C VAL A 44 -4.83 3.37 2.71
N ILE A 45 -4.23 2.24 2.30
CA ILE A 45 -3.13 1.61 3.03
C ILE A 45 -1.96 2.59 3.20
N HIS A 46 -1.60 3.31 2.13
CA HIS A 46 -0.52 4.28 2.18
C HIS A 46 -0.84 5.52 3.03
N ARG A 47 -2.11 5.76 3.39
CA ARG A 47 -2.55 6.90 4.20
C ARG A 47 -3.00 6.51 5.60
N ASP A 48 -2.84 5.26 5.97
CA ASP A 48 -3.18 4.79 7.30
C ASP A 48 -2.21 5.41 8.33
N PRO A 49 -2.69 6.24 9.29
CA PRO A 49 -1.84 6.81 10.33
C PRO A 49 -1.30 5.77 11.31
N GLU A 50 -1.93 4.60 11.44
CA GLU A 50 -1.40 3.51 12.28
C GLU A 50 -0.12 2.91 11.65
N LEU A 51 -0.04 2.90 10.32
CA LEU A 51 1.13 2.41 9.58
C LEU A 51 2.16 3.51 9.31
N TRP A 52 1.73 4.77 9.15
CA TRP A 52 2.59 5.86 8.65
C TRP A 52 2.65 7.12 9.55
N GLY A 53 1.98 7.18 10.71
CA GLY A 53 1.98 8.37 11.57
C GLY A 53 1.36 9.58 10.88
N ASP A 54 2.17 10.62 10.58
CA ASP A 54 1.77 11.79 9.76
C ASP A 54 1.55 11.40 8.27
N SER A 55 0.61 10.49 8.03
CA SER A 55 0.46 9.71 6.80
C SER A 55 0.08 10.55 5.59
N SER A 56 -0.52 11.72 5.82
CA SER A 56 -0.91 12.67 4.76
C SER A 56 0.18 13.68 4.42
N GLU A 57 1.25 13.76 5.21
CA GLU A 57 2.37 14.66 4.96
C GLU A 57 3.39 14.02 4.02
N PHE A 58 3.93 14.82 3.10
CA PHE A 58 5.02 14.41 2.21
C PHE A 58 6.35 14.49 2.95
N LYS A 59 6.88 13.33 3.37
CA LYS A 59 8.12 13.18 4.15
C LYS A 59 9.09 12.20 3.46
N PRO A 60 9.88 12.63 2.46
CA PRO A 60 10.85 11.79 1.76
C PRO A 60 11.85 11.04 2.65
N GLU A 61 12.09 11.56 3.85
CA GLU A 61 13.00 11.05 4.88
C GLU A 61 12.54 9.69 5.41
N ARG A 62 11.24 9.38 5.31
CA ARG A 62 10.66 8.06 5.65
C ARG A 62 11.37 6.91 4.95
N PHE A 63 11.79 7.14 3.70
CA PHE A 63 12.47 6.15 2.87
C PHE A 63 14.00 6.32 2.90
N GLY A 64 14.54 6.99 3.91
CA GLY A 64 15.99 7.11 4.14
C GLY A 64 16.62 5.79 4.62
N ARG A 65 17.88 5.58 4.26
CA ARG A 65 18.69 4.48 4.81
C ARG A 65 18.84 4.67 6.32
N VAL A 66 18.44 3.67 7.10
CA VAL A 66 18.83 3.58 8.51
C VAL A 66 20.33 3.25 8.54
N GLY A 67 21.15 4.22 8.95
CA GLY A 67 22.58 4.04 9.21
C GLY A 67 23.48 4.64 8.12
N GLY A 68 24.08 5.79 8.43
CA GLY A 68 25.42 6.06 7.95
C GLY A 68 26.40 5.26 8.82
N GLU A 69 27.02 4.23 8.25
CA GLU A 69 28.43 3.93 8.47
C GLU A 69 29.07 3.75 7.09
N GLY A 70 30.27 4.31 6.96
CA GLY A 70 30.83 4.79 5.71
C GLY A 70 31.12 3.76 4.62
N LEU A 71 31.10 4.26 3.38
CA LEU A 71 32.22 4.20 2.45
C LEU A 71 32.32 5.56 1.75
#